data_AF-A0A0F6AA80-F1
#
_entry.id   AF-A0A0F6AA80-F1
#
_cell.length_a   1.000
_cell.length_b   1.000
_cell.length_c   1.000
_cell.angle_alpha   90.00
_cell.angle_beta   90.00
_cell.angle_gamma   90.00
#
_symmetry.space_group_name_H-M   'P 1'
#
loop_
_entity.id
_entity.type
_entity.pdbx_description
1 polymer ?
#
loop_
_entity_poly.entity_id
_entity_poly.type
_entity_poly.pdbx_seq_one_letter_code
_entity_poly.pdbx_strand_id
1 'polypeptide(L)'
;MKKYMVLAMGLLLTGCSDSEVGDVSLGLFTLKDIKLDSMIDPVVTGVTCHVASVEADLSLSDPSDSSISCRQTGEITPVMIANIDKSKSGEVVFKKSKSIF
;
A
#
# COMPACT_ATOMS: atom_id res chain seq x y z
N MET A 1 9.27 6.07 40.89
CA MET A 1 9.69 6.87 39.71
C MET A 1 10.08 6.00 38.51
N LYS A 2 10.92 4.97 38.67
CA LYS A 2 11.37 4.11 37.56
C LYS A 2 10.25 3.35 36.81
N LYS A 3 9.14 3.00 37.48
CA LYS A 3 7.99 2.30 36.87
C LYS A 3 7.15 3.16 35.92
N TYR A 4 7.12 4.49 36.12
CA TYR A 4 6.33 5.40 35.28
C TYR A 4 7.03 5.73 33.96
N MET A 5 8.36 5.65 33.93
CA MET A 5 9.17 5.88 32.74
C MET A 5 9.02 4.76 31.68
N VAL A 6 8.78 3.52 32.10
CA VAL A 6 8.54 2.39 31.19
C VAL A 6 7.17 2.49 30.51
N LEU A 7 6.16 3.01 31.23
CA LEU A 7 4.80 3.18 30.69
C LEU A 7 4.74 4.32 29.65
N ALA A 8 5.53 5.39 29.82
CA ALA A 8 5.63 6.47 28.86
C ALA A 8 6.29 6.07 27.53
N MET A 9 7.21 5.10 27.57
CA MET A 9 7.91 4.62 26.37
C MET A 9 7.04 3.73 25.48
N GLY A 10 6.06 3.01 26.07
CA GLY A 10 5.14 2.14 25.32
C GLY A 10 4.11 2.89 24.47
N LEU A 11 3.77 4.12 24.84
CA LEU A 11 2.78 4.95 24.12
C LEU A 11 3.32 5.55 22.82
N LEU A 12 4.64 5.54 22.60
CA LEU A 12 5.25 6.12 21.40
C LEU A 12 5.22 5.18 20.18
N LEU A 13 4.76 3.94 20.34
CA LEU A 13 4.74 2.93 19.26
C LEU A 13 3.38 2.83 18.54
N THR A 14 2.38 3.65 18.90
CA THR A 14 1.01 3.55 18.36
C THR A 14 0.79 4.29 17.03
N GLY A 15 1.87 4.70 16.34
CA GLY A 15 1.81 5.57 15.15
C GLY A 15 1.92 4.87 13.80
N CYS A 16 1.98 3.54 13.73
CA CYS A 16 1.97 2.81 12.45
C CYS A 16 0.53 2.65 11.96
N SER A 17 0.15 3.39 10.91
CA SER A 17 -1.08 3.17 10.16
C SER A 17 -0.89 2.11 9.07
N ASP A 18 -1.94 1.34 8.80
CA ASP A 18 -1.88 0.01 8.19
C ASP A 18 -1.61 -0.06 6.67
N SER A 19 -1.77 1.01 5.89
CA SER A 19 -1.68 0.86 4.42
C SER A 19 -1.45 2.13 3.61
N GLU A 20 -1.88 3.31 4.06
CA GLU A 20 -1.64 4.55 3.30
C GLU A 20 -0.27 5.10 3.67
N VAL A 21 0.65 5.12 2.71
CA VAL A 21 2.06 5.51 2.93
C VAL A 21 2.36 6.95 2.51
N GLY A 22 1.42 7.61 1.84
CA GLY A 22 1.53 9.04 1.57
C GLY A 22 0.57 9.54 0.51
N ASP A 23 0.35 10.85 0.54
CA ASP A 23 -0.40 11.60 -0.45
C ASP A 23 0.56 12.60 -1.10
N VAL A 24 0.65 12.57 -2.42
CA VAL A 24 1.43 13.53 -3.21
C VAL A 24 0.45 14.39 -4.01
N SER A 25 0.24 15.61 -3.53
CA SER A 25 -0.60 16.57 -4.24
C SER A 25 0.10 17.11 -5.48
N LEU A 26 -0.60 17.10 -6.62
CA LEU A 26 -0.11 17.65 -7.89
C LEU A 26 -0.43 19.16 -8.04
N GLY A 27 -0.84 19.81 -6.94
CA GLY A 27 -1.04 21.24 -6.84
C GLY A 27 -2.48 21.70 -7.04
N LEU A 28 -2.78 22.88 -6.48
CA LEU A 28 -4.13 23.45 -6.41
C LEU A 28 -4.82 23.65 -7.77
N PHE A 29 -4.06 23.72 -8.86
CA PHE A 29 -4.58 23.94 -10.22
C PHE A 29 -4.94 22.64 -10.95
N THR A 30 -4.39 21.49 -10.55
CA THR A 30 -4.70 20.21 -11.19
C THR A 30 -5.82 19.48 -10.46
N LEU A 31 -6.07 19.79 -9.18
CA LEU A 31 -7.08 19.14 -8.32
C LEU A 31 -6.97 17.61 -8.38
N LYS A 32 -5.73 17.12 -8.54
CA LYS A 32 -5.36 15.72 -8.61
C LYS A 32 -4.34 15.45 -7.51
N ASP A 33 -4.62 14.42 -6.75
CA ASP A 33 -3.77 13.95 -5.66
C ASP A 33 -3.39 12.50 -5.95
N ILE A 34 -2.13 12.12 -5.70
CA ILE A 34 -1.67 10.75 -5.87
C ILE A 34 -1.65 10.09 -4.50
N LYS A 35 -2.54 9.13 -4.27
CA LYS A 35 -2.49 8.29 -3.08
C LYS A 35 -1.58 7.09 -3.28
N LEU A 36 -0.68 6.89 -2.33
CA LEU A 36 0.21 5.76 -2.27
C LEU A 36 -0.28 4.78 -1.19
N ASP A 37 -0.70 3.61 -1.63
CA ASP A 37 -1.04 2.48 -0.77
C ASP A 37 0.12 1.47 -0.74
N SER A 38 0.39 0.86 0.41
CA SER A 38 1.36 -0.22 0.57
C SER A 38 0.65 -1.48 1.04
N MET A 39 1.04 -2.61 0.47
CA MET A 39 0.52 -3.93 0.85
C MET A 39 1.62 -4.98 0.75
N ILE A 40 1.47 -6.04 1.53
CA ILE A 40 2.32 -7.22 1.44
C ILE A 40 1.61 -8.23 0.54
N ASP A 41 2.37 -8.88 -0.35
CA ASP A 41 1.82 -9.93 -1.20
C ASP A 41 1.31 -11.10 -0.33
N PRO A 42 0.06 -11.56 -0.52
CA PRO A 42 -0.55 -12.58 0.33
C PRO A 42 0.13 -13.94 0.22
N VAL A 43 0.76 -14.25 -0.91
CA VAL A 43 1.43 -15.54 -1.17
C VAL A 43 2.93 -15.42 -0.97
N VAL A 44 3.54 -14.33 -1.45
CA VAL A 44 4.98 -14.08 -1.35
C VAL A 44 5.24 -12.98 -0.33
N THR A 45 5.06 -13.30 0.95
CA THR A 45 5.12 -12.30 2.05
C THR A 45 6.46 -11.57 2.20
N GLY A 46 7.52 -12.06 1.56
CA GLY A 46 8.81 -11.35 1.43
C GLY A 46 8.82 -10.19 0.43
N VAL A 47 7.69 -9.91 -0.22
CA VAL A 47 7.51 -8.83 -1.19
C VAL A 47 6.46 -7.84 -0.68
N THR A 48 6.81 -6.56 -0.71
CA THR A 48 5.88 -5.46 -0.42
C THR A 48 5.66 -4.67 -1.70
N CYS A 49 4.40 -4.45 -2.04
CA CYS A 49 3.97 -3.71 -3.20
C CYS A 49 3.43 -2.34 -2.79
N HIS A 50 3.82 -1.32 -3.55
CA HIS A 50 3.31 0.03 -3.44
C HIS A 50 2.45 0.33 -4.66
N VAL A 51 1.22 0.75 -4.43
CA VAL A 51 0.25 1.13 -5.46
C VAL A 51 0.04 2.63 -5.39
N ALA A 52 0.44 3.32 -6.44
CA ALA A 52 0.07 4.71 -6.68
C ALA A 52 -1.25 4.73 -7.44
N SER A 53 -2.24 5.46 -6.93
CA SER A 53 -3.52 5.71 -7.61
C SER A 53 -3.78 7.20 -7.64
N VAL A 54 -4.26 7.71 -8.78
CA VAL A 54 -4.69 9.11 -8.86
C VAL A 54 -6.11 9.22 -8.30
N GLU A 55 -6.30 10.13 -7.34
CA GLU A 55 -7.59 10.57 -6.85
C GLU A 55 -7.80 12.01 -7.31
N ALA A 56 -9.00 12.33 -7.80
CA ALA A 56 -9.29 13.63 -8.37
C ALA A 56 -10.62 14.15 -7.83
N ASP A 57 -10.56 14.85 -6.71
CA ASP A 57 -11.72 15.23 -5.90
C ASP A 57 -12.72 16.16 -6.62
N LEU A 58 -12.34 16.75 -7.76
CA LEU A 58 -13.15 17.71 -8.51
C LEU A 58 -13.03 17.58 -10.04
N SER A 59 -12.36 16.53 -10.53
CA SER A 59 -12.23 16.28 -11.96
C SER A 59 -12.84 14.91 -12.28
N LEU A 60 -13.67 14.83 -13.32
CA LEU A 60 -14.20 13.58 -13.88
C LEU A 60 -13.09 12.73 -14.56
N SER A 61 -11.85 12.81 -14.06
CA SER A 61 -10.74 12.00 -14.54
C SER A 61 -10.93 10.57 -14.06
N ASP A 62 -10.48 9.62 -14.88
CA ASP A 62 -10.53 8.20 -14.56
C ASP A 62 -9.63 7.88 -13.35
N PRO A 63 -10.19 7.48 -12.19
CA PRO A 63 -9.40 7.12 -11.00
C PRO A 63 -8.74 5.74 -11.17
N SER A 64 -8.85 5.12 -12.35
CA SER A 64 -8.20 3.85 -12.70
C SER A 64 -6.74 4.02 -13.10
N ASP A 65 -6.27 5.24 -13.37
CA ASP A 65 -4.87 5.53 -13.64
C ASP A 65 -4.02 5.21 -12.40
N SER A 66 -3.43 4.02 -12.40
CA SER A 66 -2.69 3.46 -11.27
C SER A 66 -1.43 2.74 -11.71
N SER A 67 -0.43 2.74 -10.83
CA SER A 67 0.85 2.07 -11.02
C SER A 67 1.20 1.26 -9.79
N ILE A 68 1.56 -0.01 -9.99
CA ILE A 68 2.02 -0.90 -8.93
C ILE A 68 3.51 -1.19 -9.07
N SER A 69 4.24 -1.13 -7.95
CA SER A 69 5.67 -1.44 -7.89
C SER A 69 5.98 -2.27 -6.65
N CYS A 70 6.52 -3.47 -6.85
CA CYS A 70 6.84 -4.40 -5.78
C CYS A 70 8.34 -4.46 -5.52
N ARG A 71 8.71 -4.48 -4.24
CA ARG A 71 10.08 -4.57 -3.76
C ARG A 71 10.21 -5.73 -2.79
N GLN A 72 11.35 -6.41 -2.86
CA GLN A 72 11.69 -7.44 -1.88
C GLN A 72 12.07 -6.74 -0.57
N THR A 73 11.28 -7.00 0.46
CA THR A 73 11.47 -6.47 1.82
C THR A 73 11.84 -7.57 2.81
N GLY A 74 11.62 -8.83 2.45
CA GLY A 74 11.93 -10.00 3.27
C GLY A 74 12.48 -11.18 2.47
N GLU A 75 12.49 -12.34 3.11
CA GLU A 75 12.96 -13.59 2.50
C GLU A 75 11.89 -14.15 1.55
N ILE A 76 12.31 -14.55 0.35
CA ILE A 76 11.47 -15.24 -0.62
C ILE A 76 11.83 -16.72 -0.58
N THR A 77 10.93 -17.54 -0.04
CA THR A 77 11.18 -18.97 0.10
C THR A 77 10.73 -19.76 -1.13
N PRO A 78 11.35 -20.92 -1.43
CA PRO A 78 10.88 -21.79 -2.52
C PRO A 78 9.44 -22.27 -2.36
N VAL A 79 8.97 -22.42 -1.11
CA VAL A 79 7.59 -22.82 -0.79
C VAL A 79 6.60 -21.75 -1.22
N MET A 80 6.92 -20.46 -1.02
CA MET A 80 6.09 -19.35 -1.49
C MET A 80 5.96 -19.36 -3.01
N ILE A 81 7.08 -19.56 -3.73
CA ILE A 81 7.08 -19.60 -5.20
C ILE A 81 6.29 -20.80 -5.74
N ALA A 82 6.28 -21.93 -5.00
CA ALA A 82 5.51 -23.11 -5.38
C ALA A 82 4.00 -22.89 -5.26
N ASN A 83 3.55 -22.00 -4.37
CA ASN A 83 2.14 -21.69 -4.15
C ASN A 83 1.55 -20.69 -5.15
N ILE A 84 2.39 -20.02 -5.96
CA ILE A 84 1.95 -19.04 -6.96
C ILE A 84 1.11 -19.73 -8.04
N ASP A 85 -0.08 -19.20 -8.34
CA ASP A 85 -0.86 -19.66 -9.49
C ASP A 85 -0.22 -19.19 -10.81
N LYS A 86 0.29 -20.16 -11.58
CA LYS A 86 0.91 -19.95 -12.90
C LYS A 86 -0.06 -20.23 -14.05
N SER A 87 -1.35 -20.39 -13.77
CA SER A 87 -2.39 -20.57 -14.76
C SER A 87 -2.53 -19.33 -15.66
N LYS A 88 -3.28 -19.47 -16.76
CA LYS A 88 -3.55 -18.34 -17.66
C LYS A 88 -4.38 -17.22 -17.01
N SER A 89 -5.15 -17.56 -15.98
CA SER A 89 -5.95 -16.60 -15.22
C SER A 89 -5.09 -15.85 -14.19
N GLY A 90 -3.97 -16.44 -13.79
CA GLY A 90 -3.06 -15.87 -12.80
C GLY A 90 -3.71 -15.67 -11.44
N GLU A 91 -3.06 -14.85 -10.62
CA GLU A 91 -3.49 -14.54 -9.27
C GLU A 91 -3.83 -13.06 -9.12
N VAL A 92 -4.85 -12.75 -8.32
CA VAL A 92 -5.20 -11.36 -7.97
C VAL A 92 -4.38 -10.92 -6.76
N VAL A 93 -3.27 -10.23 -7.01
CA VAL A 93 -2.38 -9.71 -5.97
C VAL A 93 -2.91 -8.45 -5.26
N PHE A 94 -3.75 -7.67 -5.95
CA PHE A 94 -4.35 -6.46 -5.41
C PHE A 94 -5.72 -6.20 -6.03
N LYS A 95 -6.67 -5.79 -5.19
CA LYS A 95 -7.99 -5.33 -5.63
C LYS A 95 -8.48 -4.24 -4.69
N LYS A 96 -8.70 -3.04 -5.23
CA LYS A 96 -9.31 -1.92 -4.51
C LYS A 96 -10.30 -1.24 -5.45
N SER A 97 -11.51 -1.00 -4.94
CA SER A 97 -12.50 -0.20 -5.67
C SER A 97 -12.13 1.26 -5.50
N LYS A 98 -11.96 1.98 -6.60
CA LYS A 98 -11.77 3.43 -6.60
C LYS A 98 -13.02 4.09 -7.17
N SER A 99 -13.39 5.22 -6.57
CA SER A 99 -14.56 6.02 -6.92
C SER A 99 -14.08 7.34 -7.49
N ILE A 100 -14.91 7.96 -8.33
CA ILE A 100 -14.75 9.34 -8.81
C ILE A 100 -15.27 10.38 -7.78
N PHE A 101 -15.72 9.90 -6.61
CA PHE A 101 -16.28 10.66 -5.48
C PHE A 101 -15.75 10.12 -4.17
#